data_AF-E6L0A7-F1
#
_entry.id   AF-E6L0A7-F1
#
_cell.length_a   1.000
_cell.length_b   1.000
_cell.length_c   1.000
_cell.angle_alpha   90.00
_cell.angle_beta   90.00
_cell.angle_gamma   90.00
#
_symmetry.space_group_name_H-M   'P 1'
#
loop_
_entity.id
_entity.type
_entity.pdbx_description
1 polymer ?
#
loop_
_entity_poly.entity_id
_entity_poly.type
_entity_poly.pdbx_seq_one_letter_code
_entity_poly.pdbx_strand_id
1 'polypeptide(L)'
;MSNMEGKKVPQVTFRTRQGDQWVDVTSSELFDNKTVIVFSLPGAFTPTCSSSHLPRYNELAPVFKKYGVDDILVVSVNDTFVMNAWKEDEKADNITFVPDGNGEFTEGMGMLVGKEDLGFGKRSWRYSMLVKNGVVEKMFVEPNEPGDPFKVSDADTMLKYLAPQHQVQESIAIFTKPGCPYCAKAKQMLHDKGLSFEEIVLGHDATIVSVRAVSGRATVPQVFIGGKHIGGSDDLEAYFAK
;
A
#
# COMPACT_ATOMS: atom_id res chain seq x y z
N MET A 1 17.99 -18.67 -2.13
CA MET A 1 16.52 -18.60 -2.00
C MET A 1 15.90 -19.10 -3.29
N SER A 2 14.78 -19.80 -3.24
CA SER A 2 14.14 -20.37 -4.43
C SER A 2 13.57 -19.26 -5.33
N ASN A 3 13.87 -19.34 -6.63
CA ASN A 3 13.17 -18.53 -7.62
C ASN A 3 11.89 -19.28 -8.07
N MET A 4 10.73 -18.64 -7.89
CA MET A 4 9.43 -19.15 -8.34
C MET A 4 8.97 -18.55 -9.67
N GLU A 5 9.75 -17.64 -10.28
CA GLU A 5 9.45 -17.09 -11.61
C GLU A 5 9.20 -18.20 -12.64
N GLY A 6 8.14 -18.05 -13.43
CA GLY A 6 7.64 -19.02 -14.40
C GLY A 6 6.85 -20.19 -13.83
N LYS A 7 6.71 -20.31 -12.49
CA LYS A 7 5.95 -21.38 -11.83
C LYS A 7 4.60 -20.89 -11.34
N LYS A 8 3.67 -21.83 -11.16
CA LYS A 8 2.40 -21.54 -10.49
C LYS A 8 2.62 -21.28 -9.01
N VAL A 9 1.83 -20.36 -8.44
CA VAL A 9 1.73 -20.15 -7.00
C VAL A 9 1.19 -21.41 -6.30
N PRO A 10 1.53 -21.63 -5.02
CA PRO A 10 0.98 -22.72 -4.23
C PRO A 10 -0.54 -22.70 -4.19
N GLN A 11 -1.15 -23.88 -4.18
CA GLN A 11 -2.60 -24.04 -4.02
C GLN A 11 -2.92 -24.21 -2.53
N VAL A 12 -3.45 -23.16 -1.91
CA VAL A 12 -3.75 -23.09 -0.48
C VAL A 12 -5.19 -22.61 -0.28
N THR A 13 -5.80 -22.98 0.85
CA THR A 13 -7.06 -22.42 1.33
C THR A 13 -6.81 -21.66 2.63
N PHE A 14 -6.89 -20.33 2.57
CA PHE A 14 -6.74 -19.45 3.72
C PHE A 14 -8.04 -19.43 4.54
N ARG A 15 -7.91 -19.62 5.86
CA ARG A 15 -9.04 -19.52 6.79
C ARG A 15 -9.19 -18.08 7.24
N THR A 16 -10.12 -17.36 6.63
CA THR A 16 -10.35 -15.94 6.88
C THR A 16 -11.59 -15.70 7.73
N ARG A 17 -11.66 -14.53 8.36
CA ARG A 17 -12.84 -14.02 9.06
C ARG A 17 -13.35 -12.79 8.31
N GLN A 18 -14.58 -12.86 7.81
CA GLN A 18 -15.28 -11.74 7.18
C GLN A 18 -16.52 -11.42 8.01
N GLY A 19 -16.52 -10.26 8.65
CA GLY A 19 -17.45 -9.96 9.73
C GLY A 19 -17.39 -11.05 10.80
N ASP A 20 -18.57 -11.60 11.15
CA ASP A 20 -18.69 -12.64 12.17
C ASP A 20 -18.66 -14.07 11.65
N GLN A 21 -18.23 -14.29 10.40
CA GLN A 21 -18.24 -15.62 9.79
C GLN A 21 -16.85 -16.07 9.34
N TRP A 22 -16.64 -17.39 9.40
CA TRP A 22 -15.52 -18.04 8.74
C TRP A 22 -15.79 -18.08 7.24
N VAL A 23 -14.80 -17.64 6.46
CA VAL A 23 -14.84 -17.68 5.01
C VAL A 23 -13.52 -18.26 4.52
N ASP A 24 -13.62 -19.32 3.73
CA ASP A 24 -12.48 -19.89 3.04
C ASP A 24 -12.18 -19.03 1.82
N VAL A 25 -10.91 -18.64 1.67
CA VAL A 25 -10.41 -17.95 0.49
C VAL A 25 -9.31 -18.80 -0.12
N THR A 26 -9.47 -19.18 -1.38
CA THR A 26 -8.53 -20.08 -2.07
C THR A 26 -7.51 -19.28 -2.89
N SER A 27 -6.32 -19.86 -3.10
CA SER A 27 -5.33 -19.27 -4.02
C SER A 27 -5.90 -19.10 -5.44
N SER A 28 -6.74 -20.03 -5.92
CA SER A 28 -7.40 -19.89 -7.22
C SER A 28 -8.30 -18.65 -7.30
N GLU A 29 -9.11 -18.36 -6.27
CA GLU A 29 -9.95 -17.15 -6.23
C GLU A 29 -9.12 -15.86 -6.22
N LEU A 30 -7.94 -15.92 -5.60
CA LEU A 30 -7.03 -14.78 -5.53
C LEU A 30 -6.28 -14.55 -6.85
N PHE A 31 -5.91 -15.59 -7.60
CA PHE A 31 -4.92 -15.48 -8.68
C PHE A 31 -5.39 -15.90 -10.08
N ASP A 32 -6.42 -16.73 -10.21
CA ASP A 32 -6.84 -17.23 -11.53
C ASP A 32 -7.47 -16.11 -12.35
N ASN A 33 -7.05 -16.01 -13.61
CA ASN A 33 -7.49 -14.99 -14.58
C ASN A 33 -7.27 -13.54 -14.13
N LYS A 34 -6.34 -13.30 -13.20
CA LYS A 34 -6.00 -11.97 -12.67
C LYS A 34 -4.51 -11.66 -12.83
N THR A 35 -4.18 -10.37 -12.86
CA THR A 35 -2.85 -9.82 -12.61
C THR A 35 -2.79 -9.28 -11.19
N VAL A 36 -1.95 -9.87 -10.35
CA VAL A 36 -1.95 -9.62 -8.91
C VAL A 36 -0.55 -9.26 -8.46
N ILE A 37 -0.44 -8.17 -7.70
CA ILE A 37 0.79 -7.88 -6.95
C ILE A 37 0.66 -8.54 -5.57
N VAL A 38 1.73 -9.19 -5.13
CA VAL A 38 1.83 -9.71 -3.77
C VAL A 38 3.08 -9.16 -3.14
N PHE A 39 3.00 -8.75 -1.87
CA PHE A 39 4.18 -8.54 -1.05
C PHE A 39 4.00 -9.23 0.30
N SER A 40 5.08 -9.84 0.76
CA SER A 40 5.10 -10.62 1.99
C SER A 40 5.95 -9.96 3.05
N LEU A 41 5.53 -10.13 4.30
CA LEU A 41 6.09 -9.45 5.45
C LEU A 41 6.41 -10.44 6.58
N PRO A 42 7.45 -10.19 7.39
CA PRO A 42 7.79 -11.04 8.53
C PRO A 42 6.67 -11.21 9.56
N GLY A 43 5.82 -10.19 9.75
CA GLY A 43 4.70 -10.25 10.69
C GLY A 43 3.92 -8.94 10.73
N ALA A 44 2.62 -9.05 11.02
CA ALA A 44 1.75 -7.92 11.33
C ALA A 44 2.29 -7.10 12.53
N PHE A 45 1.99 -5.79 12.56
CA PHE A 45 2.44 -4.83 13.60
C PHE A 45 3.96 -4.64 13.75
N THR A 46 4.78 -5.12 12.81
CA THR A 46 6.24 -4.91 12.88
C THR A 46 6.66 -3.57 12.23
N PRO A 47 7.71 -2.88 12.73
CA PRO A 47 7.92 -1.45 12.44
C PRO A 47 8.05 -1.09 10.95
N THR A 48 8.90 -1.80 10.20
CA THR A 48 9.16 -1.52 8.77
C THR A 48 7.94 -1.79 7.90
N CYS A 49 7.13 -2.76 8.31
CA CYS A 49 5.91 -3.17 7.61
C CYS A 49 4.84 -2.08 7.66
N SER A 50 4.65 -1.49 8.84
CA SER A 50 3.61 -0.49 9.13
C SER A 50 3.97 0.95 8.72
N SER A 51 5.26 1.30 8.70
CA SER A 51 5.67 2.70 8.48
C SER A 51 5.89 3.08 7.01
N SER A 52 6.27 2.12 6.17
CA SER A 52 6.68 2.42 4.78
C SER A 52 6.18 1.41 3.76
N HIS A 53 6.34 0.11 4.03
CA HIS A 53 6.11 -0.91 3.01
C HIS A 53 4.62 -1.01 2.62
N LEU A 54 3.74 -1.33 3.56
CA LEU A 54 2.30 -1.43 3.32
C LEU A 54 1.68 -0.07 2.89
N PRO A 55 1.96 1.07 3.57
CA PRO A 55 1.39 2.36 3.19
C PRO A 55 1.68 2.74 1.74
N ARG A 56 2.90 2.51 1.25
CA ARG A 56 3.29 2.88 -0.12
C ARG A 56 2.60 2.03 -1.18
N TYR A 57 2.38 0.73 -0.94
CA TYR A 57 1.55 -0.08 -1.84
C TYR A 57 0.09 0.40 -1.84
N ASN A 58 -0.46 0.76 -0.67
CA ASN A 58 -1.81 1.29 -0.57
C ASN A 58 -1.98 2.63 -1.30
N GLU A 59 -0.98 3.51 -1.22
CA GLU A 59 -0.92 4.79 -1.93
C GLU A 59 -0.85 4.61 -3.45
N LEU A 60 0.02 3.71 -3.93
CA LEU A 60 0.22 3.47 -5.36
C LEU A 60 -0.82 2.52 -5.97
N ALA A 61 -1.72 1.93 -5.17
CA ALA A 61 -2.73 1.00 -5.66
C ALA A 61 -3.59 1.54 -6.82
N PRO A 62 -4.06 2.80 -6.83
CA PRO A 62 -4.78 3.35 -7.99
C PRO A 62 -3.92 3.40 -9.26
N VAL A 63 -2.62 3.63 -9.12
CA VAL A 63 -1.66 3.63 -10.24
C VAL A 63 -1.46 2.21 -10.76
N PHE A 64 -1.27 1.22 -9.89
CA PHE A 64 -1.18 -0.18 -10.28
C PHE A 64 -2.43 -0.66 -11.02
N LYS A 65 -3.63 -0.30 -10.54
CA LYS A 65 -4.90 -0.59 -11.21
C LYS A 65 -4.97 0.02 -12.62
N LYS A 66 -4.50 1.26 -12.80
CA LYS A 66 -4.39 1.91 -14.12
C LYS A 66 -3.51 1.11 -15.10
N TYR A 67 -2.54 0.36 -14.60
CA TYR A 67 -1.66 -0.51 -15.40
C TYR A 67 -2.08 -1.98 -15.43
N GLY A 68 -3.34 -2.28 -15.08
CA GLY A 68 -3.94 -3.60 -15.27
C GLY A 68 -3.71 -4.59 -14.12
N VAL A 69 -3.30 -4.13 -12.94
CA VAL A 69 -3.30 -4.95 -11.72
C VAL A 69 -4.72 -4.99 -11.16
N ASP A 70 -5.27 -6.18 -10.99
CA ASP A 70 -6.61 -6.39 -10.45
C ASP A 70 -6.64 -6.23 -8.93
N ASP A 71 -5.69 -6.89 -8.25
CA ASP A 71 -5.61 -6.97 -6.80
C ASP A 71 -4.17 -6.76 -6.31
N ILE A 72 -4.02 -6.16 -5.13
CA ILE A 72 -2.76 -6.12 -4.39
C ILE A 72 -2.97 -6.82 -3.06
N LEU A 73 -2.14 -7.82 -2.78
CA LEU A 73 -2.22 -8.66 -1.60
C LEU A 73 -1.03 -8.42 -0.67
N VAL A 74 -1.31 -8.27 0.62
CA VAL A 74 -0.31 -8.44 1.67
C VAL A 74 -0.44 -9.83 2.28
N VAL A 75 0.65 -10.59 2.26
CA VAL A 75 0.72 -11.92 2.90
C VAL A 75 1.56 -11.82 4.15
N SER A 76 1.10 -12.42 5.24
CA SER A 76 1.94 -12.63 6.41
C SER A 76 1.57 -13.94 7.10
N VAL A 77 2.55 -14.52 7.79
CA VAL A 77 2.35 -15.76 8.57
C VAL A 77 1.71 -15.38 9.91
N ASN A 78 0.46 -14.97 9.84
CA ASN A 78 -0.40 -14.57 10.94
C ASN A 78 -1.82 -15.09 10.67
N ASP A 79 -2.56 -15.39 11.73
CA ASP A 79 -3.97 -15.74 11.59
C ASP A 79 -4.84 -14.52 11.24
N THR A 80 -6.08 -14.80 10.85
CA THR A 80 -7.02 -13.78 10.39
C THR A 80 -7.43 -12.78 11.47
N PHE A 81 -7.39 -13.13 12.76
CA PHE A 81 -7.78 -12.19 13.82
C PHE A 81 -6.72 -11.10 13.93
N VAL A 82 -5.45 -11.49 13.94
CA VAL A 82 -4.32 -10.54 13.93
C VAL A 82 -4.29 -9.74 12.63
N MET A 83 -4.45 -10.38 11.47
CA MET A 83 -4.43 -9.67 10.18
C MET A 83 -5.60 -8.69 10.02
N ASN A 84 -6.79 -9.00 10.54
CA ASN A 84 -7.94 -8.08 10.49
C ASN A 84 -7.73 -6.88 11.42
N ALA A 85 -7.28 -7.11 12.66
CA ALA A 85 -6.97 -6.02 13.58
C ALA A 85 -5.87 -5.11 13.02
N TRP A 86 -4.87 -5.70 12.37
CA TRP A 86 -3.81 -4.95 11.71
C TRP A 86 -4.32 -4.16 10.51
N LYS A 87 -5.19 -4.75 9.68
CA LYS A 87 -5.84 -4.04 8.56
C LYS A 87 -6.60 -2.80 9.04
N GLU A 88 -7.35 -2.93 10.14
CA GLU A 88 -8.09 -1.82 10.75
C GLU A 88 -7.17 -0.70 11.27
N ASP A 89 -6.04 -1.06 11.87
CA ASP A 89 -5.03 -0.13 12.37
C ASP A 89 -4.35 0.65 11.24
N GLU A 90 -3.95 -0.06 10.17
CA GLU A 90 -3.22 0.51 9.03
C GLU A 90 -4.09 1.30 8.07
N LYS A 91 -5.42 1.11 8.10
CA LYS A 91 -6.40 1.76 7.20
C LYS A 91 -6.04 1.61 5.72
N ALA A 92 -5.49 0.45 5.36
CA ALA A 92 -5.04 0.14 4.00
C ALA A 92 -6.17 -0.47 3.15
N ASP A 93 -7.17 0.34 2.81
CA ASP A 93 -8.40 -0.10 2.13
C ASP A 93 -8.18 -0.63 0.71
N ASN A 94 -7.07 -0.24 0.05
CA ASN A 94 -6.78 -0.69 -1.31
C ASN A 94 -6.05 -2.04 -1.37
N ILE A 95 -5.76 -2.66 -0.21
CA ILE A 95 -4.96 -3.88 -0.09
C ILE A 95 -5.80 -5.00 0.53
N THR A 96 -5.69 -6.20 -0.02
CA THR A 96 -6.29 -7.41 0.54
C THR A 96 -5.29 -8.11 1.46
N PHE A 97 -5.70 -8.39 2.70
CA PHE A 97 -4.85 -9.02 3.72
C PHE A 97 -5.08 -10.52 3.71
N VAL A 98 -4.02 -11.29 3.47
CA VAL A 98 -4.07 -12.75 3.34
C VAL A 98 -3.40 -13.39 4.56
N PRO A 99 -4.19 -14.03 5.46
CA PRO A 99 -3.68 -14.64 6.69
C PRO A 99 -3.12 -16.04 6.42
N ASP A 100 -1.85 -16.12 6.02
CA ASP A 100 -1.12 -17.39 5.84
C ASP A 100 -0.69 -17.98 7.20
N GLY A 101 -1.63 -18.12 8.14
CA GLY A 101 -1.33 -18.42 9.54
C GLY A 101 -0.57 -19.72 9.79
N ASN A 102 -0.73 -20.72 8.90
CA ASN A 102 0.02 -21.97 8.94
C ASN A 102 1.39 -21.88 8.23
N GLY A 103 1.63 -20.81 7.46
CA GLY A 103 2.80 -20.64 6.62
C GLY A 103 2.82 -21.53 5.38
N GLU A 104 1.70 -22.17 5.01
CA GLU A 104 1.62 -23.13 3.90
C GLU A 104 1.92 -22.47 2.55
N PHE A 105 1.36 -21.27 2.32
CA PHE A 105 1.63 -20.54 1.09
C PHE A 105 3.08 -20.07 1.06
N THR A 106 3.55 -19.52 2.18
CA THR A 106 4.93 -19.06 2.35
C THR A 106 5.95 -20.20 2.18
N GLU A 107 5.67 -21.40 2.69
CA GLU A 107 6.49 -22.59 2.52
C GLU A 107 6.52 -23.05 1.06
N GLY A 108 5.36 -23.09 0.39
CA GLY A 108 5.27 -23.44 -1.02
C GLY A 108 5.98 -22.45 -1.94
N MET A 109 6.07 -21.17 -1.54
CA MET A 109 6.89 -20.15 -2.21
C MET A 109 8.40 -20.31 -1.91
N GLY A 110 8.76 -21.18 -0.96
CA GLY A 110 10.12 -21.38 -0.46
C GLY A 110 10.67 -20.17 0.31
N MET A 111 9.77 -19.36 0.88
CA MET A 111 10.08 -18.13 1.59
C MET A 111 9.88 -18.26 3.12
N LEU A 112 9.61 -19.47 3.63
CA LEU A 112 9.47 -19.70 5.07
C LEU A 112 10.86 -19.78 5.73
N VAL A 113 11.10 -18.88 6.69
CA VAL A 113 12.37 -18.79 7.43
C VAL A 113 12.11 -18.80 8.93
N GLY A 114 13.11 -19.26 9.70
CA GLY A 114 13.13 -19.08 11.15
C GLY A 114 13.47 -17.64 11.53
N LYS A 115 12.73 -17.07 12.49
CA LYS A 115 12.98 -15.79 13.14
C LYS A 115 12.89 -15.95 14.67
N GLU A 116 13.48 -17.03 15.18
CA GLU A 116 13.48 -17.40 16.59
C GLU A 116 14.23 -16.38 17.46
N ASP A 117 15.20 -15.68 16.88
CA ASP A 117 15.95 -14.57 17.48
C ASP A 117 15.05 -13.40 17.92
N LEU A 118 13.91 -13.23 17.25
CA LEU A 118 12.87 -12.25 17.58
C LEU A 118 11.67 -12.87 18.33
N GLY A 119 11.71 -14.17 18.60
CA GLY A 119 10.59 -14.91 19.23
C GLY A 119 9.39 -15.12 18.30
N PHE A 120 9.57 -15.01 16.98
CA PHE A 120 8.46 -15.13 16.03
C PHE A 120 8.23 -16.57 15.54
N GLY A 121 9.19 -17.47 15.76
CA GLY A 121 9.17 -18.80 15.14
C GLY A 121 9.33 -18.70 13.63
N LYS A 122 8.66 -19.58 12.88
CA LYS A 122 8.69 -19.57 11.41
C LYS A 122 7.81 -18.45 10.85
N ARG A 123 8.37 -17.63 9.96
CA ARG A 123 7.69 -16.50 9.30
C ARG A 123 8.11 -16.38 7.83
N SER A 124 7.42 -15.51 7.11
CA SER A 124 7.80 -15.19 5.74
C SER A 124 9.06 -14.33 5.70
N TRP A 125 9.96 -14.65 4.77
CA TRP A 125 10.97 -13.71 4.32
C TRP A 125 10.30 -12.56 3.55
N ARG A 126 10.92 -11.38 3.54
CA ARG A 126 10.38 -10.23 2.84
C ARG A 126 10.63 -10.34 1.33
N TYR A 127 9.57 -10.26 0.55
CA TYR A 127 9.65 -10.23 -0.91
C TYR A 127 8.40 -9.55 -1.49
N SER A 128 8.48 -9.13 -2.74
CA SER A 128 7.29 -8.85 -3.56
C SER A 128 7.33 -9.63 -4.86
N MET A 129 6.18 -9.78 -5.50
CA MET A 129 6.06 -10.47 -6.77
C MET A 129 4.88 -9.96 -7.59
N LEU A 130 5.00 -10.14 -8.90
CA LEU A 130 3.91 -9.97 -9.85
C LEU A 130 3.47 -11.36 -10.31
N VAL A 131 2.17 -11.64 -10.20
CA VAL A 131 1.56 -12.92 -10.56
C VAL A 131 0.55 -12.67 -11.68
N LYS A 132 0.62 -13.42 -12.77
CA LYS A 132 -0.35 -13.37 -13.86
C LYS A 132 -0.98 -14.74 -14.05
N ASN A 133 -2.30 -14.82 -13.86
CA ASN A 133 -3.08 -16.04 -13.98
C ASN A 133 -2.45 -17.21 -13.18
N GLY A 134 -2.17 -16.94 -11.90
CA GLY A 134 -1.52 -17.90 -11.00
C GLY A 134 -0.05 -18.18 -11.27
N VAL A 135 0.58 -17.63 -12.32
CA VAL A 135 2.02 -17.82 -12.63
C VAL A 135 2.82 -16.62 -12.13
N VAL A 136 3.88 -16.88 -11.37
CA VAL A 136 4.80 -15.83 -10.90
C VAL A 136 5.59 -15.30 -12.10
N GLU A 137 5.35 -14.06 -12.51
CA GLU A 137 6.06 -13.43 -13.63
C GLU A 137 7.40 -12.83 -13.16
N LYS A 138 7.39 -12.18 -12.00
CA LYS A 138 8.56 -11.50 -11.44
C LYS A 138 8.58 -11.63 -9.93
N MET A 139 9.76 -11.84 -9.35
CA MET A 139 9.99 -11.75 -7.92
C MET A 139 11.10 -10.75 -7.57
N PHE A 140 10.89 -10.04 -6.47
CA PHE A 140 11.87 -9.17 -5.81
C PHE A 140 12.07 -9.65 -4.38
N VAL A 141 13.01 -10.57 -4.21
CA VAL A 141 13.35 -11.16 -2.92
C VAL A 141 14.42 -10.32 -2.24
N GLU A 142 14.18 -9.88 -1.00
CA GLU A 142 15.15 -9.07 -0.27
C GLU A 142 16.47 -9.83 -0.07
N PRO A 143 17.63 -9.13 -0.11
CA PRO A 143 18.92 -9.77 0.05
C PRO A 143 19.06 -10.32 1.47
N ASN A 144 19.72 -11.48 1.60
CA ASN A 144 19.93 -12.11 2.90
C ASN A 144 21.01 -11.37 3.70
N GLU A 145 20.60 -10.24 4.30
CA GLU A 145 21.42 -9.37 5.13
C GLU A 145 20.88 -9.35 6.57
N PRO A 146 21.74 -9.08 7.58
CA PRO A 146 21.28 -8.93 8.95
C PRO A 146 20.19 -7.86 9.10
N GLY A 147 19.22 -8.11 9.98
CA GLY A 147 18.10 -7.21 10.25
C GLY A 147 16.88 -7.50 9.38
N ASP A 148 16.15 -6.44 9.03
CA ASP A 148 14.92 -6.49 8.23
C ASP A 148 15.10 -5.67 6.94
N PRO A 149 15.82 -6.20 5.95
CA PRO A 149 16.15 -5.47 4.73
C PRO A 149 14.88 -5.11 3.94
N PHE A 150 14.84 -3.89 3.41
CA PHE A 150 13.77 -3.36 2.57
C PHE A 150 14.39 -2.48 1.48
N LYS A 151 14.83 -3.12 0.38
CA LYS A 151 15.61 -2.51 -0.70
C LYS A 151 15.07 -2.79 -2.10
N VAL A 152 14.32 -3.88 -2.28
CA VAL A 152 13.88 -4.34 -3.61
C VAL A 152 12.42 -4.73 -3.67
N SER A 153 11.81 -5.06 -2.52
CA SER A 153 10.41 -5.49 -2.44
C SER A 153 9.41 -4.32 -2.37
N ASP A 154 9.91 -3.09 -2.36
CA ASP A 154 9.10 -1.88 -2.26
C ASP A 154 8.20 -1.65 -3.49
N ALA A 155 7.14 -0.87 -3.28
CA ALA A 155 6.14 -0.60 -4.31
C ALA A 155 6.71 0.22 -5.47
N ASP A 156 7.69 1.11 -5.23
CA ASP A 156 8.29 1.91 -6.31
C ASP A 156 9.16 1.03 -7.23
N THR A 157 9.90 0.07 -6.68
CA THR A 157 10.60 -0.96 -7.47
C THR A 157 9.61 -1.77 -8.32
N MET A 158 8.48 -2.20 -7.74
CA MET A 158 7.42 -2.90 -8.47
C MET A 158 6.82 -2.02 -9.57
N LEU A 159 6.49 -0.76 -9.28
CA LEU A 159 5.92 0.17 -10.24
C LEU A 159 6.88 0.46 -11.39
N LYS A 160 8.16 0.66 -11.10
CA LYS A 160 9.20 0.87 -12.11
C LYS A 160 9.35 -0.35 -13.03
N TYR A 161 9.17 -1.55 -12.50
CA TYR A 161 9.17 -2.77 -13.32
C TYR A 161 7.91 -2.86 -14.19
N LEU A 162 6.73 -2.65 -13.61
CA LEU A 162 5.44 -2.78 -14.30
C LEU A 162 5.23 -1.68 -15.36
N ALA A 163 5.62 -0.46 -15.04
CA ALA A 163 5.39 0.74 -15.85
C ALA A 163 6.60 1.69 -15.75
N PRO A 164 7.76 1.36 -16.35
CA PRO A 164 8.98 2.17 -16.28
C PRO A 164 8.82 3.59 -16.85
N GLN A 165 7.83 3.80 -17.71
CA GLN A 165 7.45 5.08 -18.28
C GLN A 165 6.61 5.95 -17.34
N HIS A 166 6.07 5.38 -16.26
CA HIS A 166 5.26 6.13 -15.32
C HIS A 166 6.14 7.08 -14.50
N GLN A 167 5.75 8.35 -14.47
CA GLN A 167 6.34 9.35 -13.59
C GLN A 167 5.39 9.53 -12.41
N VAL A 168 5.85 9.13 -11.23
CA VAL A 168 5.10 9.36 -9.99
C VAL A 168 4.95 10.86 -9.81
N GLN A 169 3.72 11.31 -9.62
CA GLN A 169 3.44 12.71 -9.33
C GLN A 169 4.11 13.15 -8.02
N GLU A 170 4.35 14.44 -7.86
CA GLU A 170 4.74 14.98 -6.56
C GLU A 170 3.64 14.73 -5.52
N SER A 171 4.04 14.60 -4.25
CA SER A 171 3.10 14.47 -3.14
C SER A 171 2.27 15.75 -3.02
N ILE A 172 0.95 15.60 -2.96
CA ILE A 172 0.01 16.71 -2.82
C ILE A 172 -0.80 16.51 -1.54
N ALA A 173 -0.83 17.54 -0.69
CA ALA A 173 -1.68 17.59 0.49
C ALA A 173 -2.52 18.87 0.49
N ILE A 174 -3.77 18.78 0.93
CA ILE A 174 -4.68 19.92 1.03
C ILE A 174 -5.40 19.93 2.39
N PHE A 175 -5.26 21.02 3.14
CA PHE A 175 -6.10 21.27 4.32
C PHE A 175 -7.46 21.81 3.87
N THR A 176 -8.56 21.21 4.34
CA THR A 176 -9.92 21.60 3.95
C THR A 176 -10.85 21.72 5.15
N LYS A 177 -12.09 22.18 4.93
CA LYS A 177 -13.15 22.19 5.94
C LYS A 177 -14.48 21.80 5.29
N PRO A 178 -15.36 21.04 5.98
CA PRO A 178 -16.68 20.73 5.45
C PRO A 178 -17.46 22.00 5.08
N GLY A 179 -18.12 21.98 3.91
CA GLY A 179 -18.91 23.10 3.39
C GLY A 179 -18.11 24.27 2.79
N CYS A 180 -16.78 24.19 2.72
CA CYS A 180 -15.92 25.23 2.16
C CYS A 180 -15.94 25.23 0.61
N PRO A 181 -16.51 26.25 -0.08
CA PRO A 181 -16.59 26.26 -1.54
C PRO A 181 -15.21 26.43 -2.21
N TYR A 182 -14.30 27.20 -1.61
CA TYR A 182 -12.92 27.35 -2.10
C TYR A 182 -12.14 26.03 -2.06
N CYS A 183 -12.40 25.21 -1.04
CA CYS A 183 -11.80 23.90 -0.89
C CYS A 183 -12.31 22.95 -1.99
N ALA A 184 -13.61 22.97 -2.27
CA ALA A 184 -14.19 22.21 -3.38
C ALA A 184 -13.60 22.65 -4.73
N LYS A 185 -13.46 23.96 -4.99
CA LYS A 185 -12.79 24.49 -6.19
C LYS A 185 -11.35 23.97 -6.33
N ALA A 186 -10.56 24.04 -5.25
CA ALA A 186 -9.18 23.57 -5.26
C ALA A 186 -9.08 22.05 -5.53
N LYS A 187 -9.93 21.24 -4.88
CA LYS A 187 -9.99 19.80 -5.13
C LYS A 187 -10.41 19.47 -6.55
N GLN A 188 -11.40 20.18 -7.10
CA GLN A 188 -11.82 19.98 -8.49
C GLN A 188 -10.67 20.25 -9.47
N MET A 189 -9.89 21.32 -9.27
CA MET A 189 -8.72 21.60 -10.13
C MET A 189 -7.66 20.49 -10.09
N LEU A 190 -7.46 19.85 -8.93
CA LEU A 190 -6.57 18.70 -8.81
C LEU A 190 -7.13 17.49 -9.56
N HIS A 191 -8.42 17.20 -9.39
CA HIS A 191 -9.10 16.13 -10.12
C HIS A 191 -9.08 16.32 -11.64
N ASP A 192 -9.31 17.55 -12.12
CA ASP A 192 -9.32 17.87 -13.55
C ASP A 192 -7.94 17.65 -14.20
N LYS A 193 -6.86 17.75 -13.41
CA LYS A 193 -5.49 17.41 -13.85
C LYS A 193 -5.12 15.94 -13.61
N GLY A 194 -6.03 15.12 -13.07
CA GLY A 194 -5.78 13.72 -12.74
C GLY A 194 -4.77 13.55 -11.60
N LEU A 195 -4.64 14.55 -10.72
CA LEU A 195 -3.71 14.53 -9.60
C LEU A 195 -4.39 13.96 -8.35
N SER A 196 -3.73 12.98 -7.72
CA SER A 196 -4.10 12.45 -6.42
C SER A 196 -3.61 13.37 -5.31
N PHE A 197 -4.32 13.43 -4.19
CA PHE A 197 -3.93 14.26 -3.05
C PHE A 197 -4.45 13.68 -1.73
N GLU A 198 -3.73 13.95 -0.64
CA GLU A 198 -4.18 13.72 0.72
C GLU A 198 -5.02 14.91 1.20
N GLU A 199 -6.22 14.65 1.70
CA GLU A 199 -7.09 15.68 2.28
C GLU A 199 -7.03 15.62 3.81
N ILE A 200 -6.63 16.74 4.43
CA ILE A 200 -6.58 16.88 5.89
C ILE A 200 -7.76 17.76 6.32
N VAL A 201 -8.82 17.13 6.84
CA VAL A 201 -10.10 17.80 7.11
C VAL A 201 -10.09 18.42 8.51
N LEU A 202 -10.33 19.73 8.56
CA LEU A 202 -10.45 20.45 9.83
C LEU A 202 -11.70 20.01 10.60
N GLY A 203 -11.50 19.67 11.88
CA GLY A 203 -12.53 19.18 12.78
C GLY A 203 -12.56 17.66 12.94
N HIS A 204 -11.78 16.93 12.12
CA HIS A 204 -11.57 15.49 12.25
C HIS A 204 -10.08 15.17 12.33
N ASP A 205 -9.32 15.50 11.29
CA ASP A 205 -7.89 15.13 11.17
C ASP A 205 -6.97 16.18 11.79
N ALA A 206 -7.36 17.45 11.72
CA ALA A 206 -6.57 18.56 12.22
C ALA A 206 -7.44 19.74 12.70
N THR A 207 -6.77 20.77 13.23
CA THR A 207 -7.41 22.04 13.61
C THR A 207 -6.72 23.22 12.92
N ILE A 208 -7.28 24.41 13.09
CA ILE A 208 -6.71 25.65 12.54
C ILE A 208 -5.30 25.95 13.06
N VAL A 209 -4.88 25.34 14.18
CA VAL A 209 -3.51 25.43 14.69
C VAL A 209 -2.54 24.79 13.71
N SER A 210 -2.84 23.59 13.21
CA SER A 210 -2.00 22.90 12.22
C SER A 210 -1.88 23.71 10.93
N VAL A 211 -2.98 24.28 10.45
CA VAL A 211 -2.96 25.15 9.25
C VAL A 211 -2.01 26.34 9.46
N ARG A 212 -2.12 27.05 10.59
CA ARG A 212 -1.23 28.18 10.89
C ARG A 212 0.22 27.76 11.04
N ALA A 213 0.48 26.64 11.72
CA ALA A 213 1.84 26.16 11.96
C ALA A 213 2.54 25.75 10.66
N VAL A 214 1.84 25.05 9.75
CA VAL A 214 2.43 24.49 8.53
C VAL A 214 2.46 25.51 7.39
N SER A 215 1.41 26.31 7.24
CA SER A 215 1.25 27.24 6.09
C SER A 215 1.55 28.70 6.41
N GLY A 216 1.61 29.09 7.69
CA GLY A 216 1.60 30.50 8.10
C GLY A 216 0.28 31.24 7.80
N ARG A 217 -0.76 30.56 7.29
CA ARG A 217 -2.07 31.14 6.96
C ARG A 217 -3.14 30.72 7.98
N ALA A 218 -4.21 31.52 8.08
CA ALA A 218 -5.31 31.32 9.02
C ALA A 218 -6.63 30.85 8.37
N THR A 219 -6.59 30.42 7.10
CA THR A 219 -7.76 30.02 6.32
C THR A 219 -7.48 28.76 5.50
N VAL A 220 -8.54 28.06 5.09
CA VAL A 220 -8.51 26.93 4.15
C VAL A 220 -9.17 27.33 2.82
N PRO A 221 -8.82 26.68 1.68
CA PRO A 221 -7.86 25.59 1.56
C PRO A 221 -6.40 26.04 1.71
N GLN A 222 -5.52 25.12 2.12
CA GLN A 222 -4.06 25.29 1.99
C GLN A 222 -3.48 24.08 1.28
N VAL A 223 -2.91 24.30 0.10
CA VAL A 223 -2.39 23.27 -0.80
C VAL A 223 -0.87 23.25 -0.74
N PHE A 224 -0.30 22.04 -0.69
CA PHE A 224 1.13 21.77 -0.75
C PHE A 224 1.40 20.78 -1.88
N ILE A 225 2.42 21.02 -2.69
CA ILE A 225 2.85 20.15 -3.79
C ILE A 225 4.37 19.98 -3.70
N GLY A 226 4.86 18.74 -3.62
CA GLY A 226 6.31 18.45 -3.59
C GLY A 226 7.04 19.06 -2.39
N GLY A 227 6.35 19.21 -1.25
CA GLY A 227 6.88 19.89 -0.06
C GLY A 227 6.85 21.42 -0.13
N LYS A 228 6.42 22.02 -1.25
CA LYS A 228 6.27 23.46 -1.41
C LYS A 228 4.85 23.89 -1.04
N HIS A 229 4.74 24.94 -0.23
CA HIS A 229 3.46 25.61 0.03
C HIS A 229 3.01 26.40 -1.20
N ILE A 230 1.82 26.08 -1.72
CA ILE A 230 1.22 26.74 -2.89
C ILE A 230 0.28 27.86 -2.42
N GLY A 231 -0.63 27.56 -1.50
CA GLY A 231 -1.59 28.55 -0.96
C GLY A 231 -3.05 28.10 -1.07
N GLY A 232 -3.96 29.04 -1.31
CA GLY A 232 -5.40 28.80 -1.45
C GLY A 232 -5.83 28.37 -2.85
N SER A 233 -7.14 28.43 -3.13
CA SER A 233 -7.68 28.08 -4.44
C SER A 233 -7.13 28.96 -5.56
N ASP A 234 -7.01 30.26 -5.32
CA ASP A 234 -6.57 31.20 -6.36
C ASP A 234 -5.05 31.08 -6.61
N ASP A 235 -4.28 30.79 -5.56
CA ASP A 235 -2.85 30.50 -5.70
C ASP A 235 -2.61 29.21 -6.49
N LEU A 236 -3.44 28.18 -6.27
CA LEU A 236 -3.38 26.92 -7.02
C LEU A 236 -3.74 27.13 -8.50
N GLU A 237 -4.76 27.94 -8.79
CA GLU A 237 -5.13 28.32 -10.16
C GLU A 237 -3.97 29.02 -10.87
N ALA A 238 -3.35 30.00 -10.20
CA ALA A 238 -2.18 30.70 -10.72
C ALA A 238 -0.94 29.80 -10.88
N TYR A 239 -0.77 28.80 -10.01
CA TYR A 239 0.30 27.80 -10.13
C TYR A 239 0.12 26.93 -11.36
N PHE A 240 -1.11 26.53 -11.67
CA PHE A 240 -1.44 25.69 -12.83
C PHE A 240 -1.56 26.41 -14.17
N ALA A 241 -1.58 27.75 -14.16
CA ALA A 241 -1.56 28.58 -15.36
C ALA A 241 -0.14 28.86 -15.89
N LYS A 242 0.90 28.41 -15.18
CA LYS A 242 2.31 28.48 -15.59
C LYS A 242 2.72 27.24 -16.37
#